data_AF-A0A7N2LW63-F1
#
_entry.id   AF-A0A7N2LW63-F1
#
_cell.length_a   1.000
_cell.length_b   1.000
_cell.length_c   1.000
_cell.angle_alpha   90.00
_cell.angle_beta   90.00
_cell.angle_gamma   90.00
#
_symmetry.space_group_name_H-M   'P 1'
#
loop_
_entity.id
_entity.type
_entity.pdbx_description
1 polymer ?
#
loop_
_entity_poly.entity_id
_entity_poly.type
_entity_poly.pdbx_seq_one_letter_code
_entity_poly.pdbx_strand_id
1 'polypeptide(L)'
;MASMAALFIKTPYPSHTHSITKFPNTHFAPTFRVSVSVPSGRIKRRLRVSSGLIEPDGGKLVELLVDEPLKDLKKREALSLPRIKLSSIDLQWVHVLSEGWASPLRGFMRESEFLQTLHFNTLRLQNGSAVNMSVPILLAIDDSQKHLIAESTKVALFDSNNNPVAILKDIEIYKHPKEERIARTWGTTASGLPYVEEAIANAGNWLIGGDLECLRFNSEILCTMVMLC
;
A
#
# COMPACT_ATOMS: atom_id res chain seq x y z
N MET A 1 -35.99 44.59 1.61
CA MET A 1 -36.12 45.84 0.80
C MET A 1 -35.17 46.88 1.37
N ALA A 2 -34.68 47.80 0.52
CA ALA A 2 -33.49 48.68 0.63
C ALA A 2 -32.22 47.95 0.15
N SER A 3 -31.67 48.10 -1.07
CA SER A 3 -31.55 49.20 -2.05
C SER A 3 -30.70 50.37 -1.56
N MET A 4 -29.42 50.38 -1.96
CA MET A 4 -28.60 51.55 -2.30
C MET A 4 -27.43 51.09 -3.19
N ALA A 5 -27.14 51.89 -4.21
CA ALA A 5 -26.33 51.56 -5.37
C ALA A 5 -24.88 52.07 -5.30
N ALA A 6 -24.03 51.33 -6.03
CA ALA A 6 -22.85 51.67 -6.84
C ALA A 6 -21.88 52.79 -6.41
N LEU A 7 -20.57 52.47 -6.42
CA LEU A 7 -19.54 53.24 -7.13
C LEU A 7 -18.41 52.31 -7.59
N PHE A 8 -18.36 52.06 -8.90
CA PHE A 8 -17.25 51.38 -9.59
C PHE A 8 -16.17 52.40 -9.95
N ILE A 9 -14.94 52.15 -9.51
CA ILE A 9 -13.77 52.95 -9.90
C ILE A 9 -13.21 52.41 -11.22
N LYS A 10 -13.37 53.19 -12.29
CA LYS A 10 -12.77 52.98 -13.62
C LYS A 10 -11.26 53.30 -13.56
N THR A 11 -10.42 52.35 -13.96
CA THR A 11 -9.05 52.61 -14.41
C THR A 11 -9.01 52.63 -15.94
N PRO A 12 -8.28 53.55 -16.59
CA PRO A 12 -8.21 53.65 -18.04
C PRO A 12 -7.08 52.76 -18.58
N TYR A 13 -7.44 51.73 -19.35
CA TYR A 13 -6.49 51.00 -20.21
C TYR A 13 -6.86 51.25 -21.68
N PRO A 14 -5.91 51.69 -22.53
CA PRO A 14 -6.19 52.00 -23.92
C PRO A 14 -6.26 50.72 -24.78
N SER A 15 -7.35 50.59 -25.51
CA SER A 15 -7.57 49.58 -26.55
C SER A 15 -6.91 50.02 -27.86
N HIS A 16 -5.86 49.32 -28.28
CA HIS A 16 -5.29 49.44 -29.62
C HIS A 16 -5.81 48.32 -30.54
N THR A 17 -6.67 48.73 -31.46
CA THR A 17 -7.11 47.96 -32.64
C THR A 17 -6.00 47.99 -33.69
N HIS A 18 -5.41 46.83 -34.01
CA HIS A 18 -4.58 46.68 -35.20
C HIS A 18 -5.16 45.59 -36.11
N SER A 19 -5.73 46.04 -37.23
CA SER A 19 -6.03 45.24 -38.40
C SER A 19 -4.74 44.68 -39.00
N ILE A 20 -4.62 43.37 -39.15
CA ILE A 20 -3.54 42.74 -39.92
C ILE A 20 -4.13 42.18 -41.22
N THR A 21 -3.94 42.94 -42.29
CA THR A 21 -3.96 42.46 -43.67
C THR A 21 -2.52 42.11 -44.07
N LYS A 22 -2.34 40.90 -44.63
CA LYS A 22 -1.38 40.49 -45.70
C LYS A 22 -0.87 39.06 -45.47
N PHE A 23 -1.25 38.16 -46.38
CA PHE A 23 -0.66 36.83 -46.57
C PHE A 23 0.68 36.96 -47.31
N PRO A 24 1.74 36.24 -46.91
CA PRO A 24 2.88 36.01 -47.77
C PRO A 24 2.71 34.68 -48.53
N ASN A 25 2.77 34.76 -49.86
CA ASN A 25 2.91 33.61 -50.77
C ASN A 25 4.22 32.87 -50.48
N THR A 26 4.16 31.60 -50.11
CA THR A 26 5.32 30.70 -50.11
C THR A 26 5.27 29.81 -51.34
N HIS A 27 6.25 29.98 -52.23
CA HIS A 27 6.53 29.10 -53.36
C HIS A 27 6.86 27.69 -52.88
N PHE A 28 6.16 26.68 -53.42
CA PHE A 28 6.53 25.27 -53.29
C PHE A 28 7.74 24.97 -54.19
N ALA A 29 8.86 24.52 -53.61
CA ALA A 29 9.94 23.86 -54.32
C ALA A 29 9.82 22.34 -54.13
N PRO A 30 10.12 21.50 -55.14
CA PRO A 30 9.93 20.06 -55.03
C PRO A 30 11.01 19.47 -54.13
N THR A 31 10.60 18.61 -53.20
CA THR A 31 11.48 17.80 -52.37
C THR A 31 12.13 16.70 -53.21
N PHE A 32 13.46 16.65 -53.23
CA PHE A 32 14.21 15.49 -53.70
C PHE A 32 13.86 14.29 -52.80
N ARG A 33 13.25 13.25 -53.37
CA ARG A 33 13.03 11.97 -52.69
C ARG A 33 14.30 11.14 -52.76
N VAL A 34 14.96 10.94 -51.63
CA VAL A 34 15.94 9.86 -51.46
C VAL A 34 15.19 8.62 -50.98
N SER A 35 15.14 7.58 -51.81
CA SER A 35 14.58 6.29 -51.43
C SER A 35 15.62 5.46 -50.68
N VAL A 36 15.54 5.47 -49.34
CA VAL A 36 16.28 4.51 -48.50
C VAL A 36 15.43 3.25 -48.37
N SER A 37 15.87 2.15 -48.96
CA SER A 37 15.27 0.83 -48.75
C SER A 37 15.70 0.27 -47.39
N VAL A 38 14.86 0.46 -46.37
CA VAL A 38 15.02 -0.24 -45.09
C VAL A 38 14.49 -1.67 -45.26
N PRO A 39 15.25 -2.72 -44.94
CA PRO A 39 14.73 -4.08 -44.99
C PRO A 39 13.60 -4.19 -43.96
N SER A 40 12.38 -4.45 -44.42
CA SER A 40 11.25 -4.82 -43.57
C SER A 40 11.46 -6.23 -43.01
N GLY A 41 12.41 -6.37 -42.09
CA GLY A 41 12.47 -7.53 -41.20
C GLY A 41 11.34 -7.40 -40.20
N ARG A 42 10.19 -8.05 -40.45
CA ARG A 42 9.21 -8.30 -39.40
C ARG A 42 9.92 -9.09 -38.30
N ILE A 43 10.35 -8.42 -37.24
CA ILE A 43 10.73 -9.08 -36.00
C ILE A 43 9.44 -9.71 -35.49
N LYS A 44 9.22 -10.98 -35.89
CA LYS A 44 8.24 -11.82 -35.22
C LYS A 44 8.70 -11.90 -33.78
N ARG A 45 8.14 -11.05 -32.91
CA ARG A 45 8.18 -11.26 -31.47
C ARG A 45 7.54 -12.62 -31.26
N ARG A 46 8.39 -13.64 -31.20
CA ARG A 46 7.99 -15.01 -30.94
C ARG A 46 7.50 -14.96 -29.50
N LEU A 47 6.18 -14.82 -29.33
CA LEU A 47 5.54 -14.96 -28.02
C LEU A 47 5.91 -16.35 -27.55
N ARG A 48 6.89 -16.42 -26.65
CA ARG A 48 7.31 -17.67 -26.03
C ARG A 48 6.20 -17.99 -25.05
N VAL A 49 5.22 -18.77 -25.50
CA VAL A 49 4.19 -19.34 -24.65
C VAL A 49 4.90 -20.37 -23.77
N SER A 50 5.15 -20.02 -22.51
CA SER A 50 5.53 -20.99 -21.48
C SER A 50 4.26 -21.55 -20.85
N SER A 51 4.14 -22.87 -20.81
CA SER A 51 3.05 -23.60 -20.16
C SER A 51 3.22 -23.65 -18.62
N GLY A 52 3.59 -22.53 -18.00
CA GLY A 52 3.77 -22.39 -16.55
C GLY A 52 2.58 -21.72 -15.88
N LEU A 53 2.42 -21.93 -14.57
CA LEU A 53 1.53 -21.11 -13.74
C LEU A 53 2.02 -19.65 -13.75
N ILE A 54 1.13 -18.71 -13.47
CA ILE A 54 1.48 -17.29 -13.34
C ILE A 54 2.47 -17.14 -12.17
N GLU A 55 3.55 -16.39 -12.39
CA GLU A 55 4.51 -16.08 -11.33
C GLU A 55 3.87 -15.13 -10.29
N PRO A 56 4.13 -15.34 -8.99
CA PRO A 56 3.70 -14.40 -7.96
C PRO A 56 4.30 -13.00 -8.20
N ASP A 57 3.65 -11.97 -7.64
CA ASP A 57 4.16 -10.61 -7.67
C ASP A 57 5.58 -10.52 -7.07
N GLY A 58 6.48 -9.85 -7.79
CA GLY A 58 7.91 -9.81 -7.44
C GLY A 58 8.72 -11.06 -7.87
N GLY A 59 8.09 -12.03 -8.53
CA GLY A 59 8.73 -13.21 -9.12
C GLY A 59 8.87 -14.42 -8.18
N LYS A 60 8.49 -14.29 -6.91
CA LYS A 60 8.54 -15.40 -5.93
C LYS A 60 7.53 -15.16 -4.80
N LEU A 61 6.87 -16.24 -4.37
CA LEU A 61 6.01 -16.23 -3.18
C LEU A 61 6.87 -15.97 -1.92
N VAL A 62 6.44 -15.02 -1.10
CA VAL A 62 7.08 -14.67 0.17
C VAL A 62 6.24 -15.24 1.31
N GLU A 63 6.60 -16.45 1.75
CA GLU A 63 6.03 -17.08 2.95
C GLU A 63 6.78 -16.58 4.20
N LEU A 64 6.05 -16.27 5.26
CA LEU A 64 6.62 -15.71 6.50
C LEU A 64 6.56 -16.69 7.68
N LEU A 65 6.36 -17.97 7.38
CA LEU A 65 6.40 -19.05 8.35
C LEU A 65 7.84 -19.39 8.74
N VAL A 66 8.06 -19.56 10.03
CA VAL A 66 9.33 -20.05 10.56
C VAL A 66 9.44 -21.54 10.31
N ASP A 67 10.59 -21.97 9.81
CA ASP A 67 10.93 -23.38 9.62
C ASP A 67 10.73 -24.20 10.90
N GLU A 68 10.16 -25.40 10.77
CA GLU A 68 9.90 -26.33 11.89
C GLU A 68 11.04 -26.45 12.93
N PRO A 69 12.32 -26.70 12.54
CA PRO A 69 13.41 -26.84 13.52
C PRO A 69 13.69 -25.58 14.34
N LEU A 70 13.30 -24.39 13.87
CA LEU A 70 13.54 -23.12 14.55
C LEU A 70 12.36 -22.68 15.43
N LYS A 71 11.18 -23.29 15.29
CA LYS A 71 9.96 -22.87 15.98
C LYS A 71 10.09 -22.86 17.50
N ASP A 72 10.68 -23.89 18.11
CA ASP A 72 10.84 -23.95 19.57
C ASP A 72 11.82 -22.90 20.12
N LEU A 73 12.86 -22.58 19.34
CA LEU A 73 13.78 -21.51 19.67
C LEU A 73 13.06 -20.15 19.62
N LYS A 74 12.34 -19.90 18.52
CA LYS A 74 11.59 -18.66 18.31
C LYS A 74 10.44 -18.49 19.29
N LYS A 75 9.77 -19.58 19.69
CA LYS A 75 8.75 -19.56 20.73
C LYS A 75 9.32 -19.12 22.08
N ARG A 76 10.52 -19.59 22.45
CA ARG A 76 11.22 -19.13 23.66
C ARG A 76 11.64 -17.67 23.57
N GLU A 77 12.15 -17.23 22.41
CA GLU A 77 12.46 -15.82 22.14
C GLU A 77 11.21 -14.95 22.34
N ALA A 78 10.08 -15.33 21.74
CA ALA A 78 8.81 -14.59 21.82
C ALA A 78 8.32 -14.39 23.26
N LEU A 79 8.52 -15.37 24.15
CA LEU A 79 8.10 -15.27 25.55
C LEU A 79 8.86 -14.20 26.35
N SER A 80 10.09 -13.86 25.94
CA SER A 80 10.93 -12.83 26.57
C SER A 80 10.74 -11.41 26.01
N LEU A 81 10.03 -11.25 24.89
CA LEU A 81 9.84 -9.96 24.24
C LEU A 81 8.64 -9.18 24.80
N PRO A 82 8.61 -7.84 24.63
CA PRO A 82 7.40 -7.05 24.82
C PRO A 82 6.25 -7.62 23.98
N ARG A 83 5.06 -7.65 24.56
CA ARG A 83 3.92 -8.39 24.02
C ARG A 83 2.87 -7.44 23.47
N ILE A 84 2.34 -7.77 22.29
CA ILE A 84 1.13 -7.16 21.73
C ILE A 84 0.07 -8.26 21.63
N LYS A 85 -1.09 -8.03 22.26
CA LYS A 85 -2.24 -8.92 22.12
C LYS A 85 -3.00 -8.56 20.85
N LEU A 86 -3.18 -9.55 19.98
CA LEU A 86 -3.89 -9.41 18.71
C LEU A 86 -5.40 -9.49 18.92
N SER A 87 -6.14 -8.69 18.15
CA SER A 87 -7.57 -8.92 17.93
C SER A 87 -7.80 -10.13 17.01
N SER A 88 -9.05 -10.54 16.85
CA SER A 88 -9.44 -11.55 15.85
C SER A 88 -9.05 -11.13 14.43
N ILE A 89 -9.27 -9.86 14.08
CA ILE A 89 -8.96 -9.30 12.76
C ILE A 89 -7.44 -9.24 12.55
N ASP A 90 -6.67 -8.81 13.55
CA ASP A 90 -5.21 -8.77 13.42
C ASP A 90 -4.63 -10.17 13.24
N LEU A 91 -5.17 -11.16 13.95
CA LEU A 91 -4.77 -12.55 13.79
C LEU A 91 -5.04 -13.05 12.36
N GLN A 92 -6.19 -12.69 11.79
CA GLN A 92 -6.47 -13.03 10.39
C GLN A 92 -5.50 -12.37 9.42
N TRP A 93 -5.11 -11.11 9.65
CA TRP A 93 -4.08 -10.47 8.83
C TRP A 93 -2.71 -11.14 8.95
N VAL A 94 -2.35 -11.64 10.14
CA VAL A 94 -1.15 -12.46 10.31
C VAL A 94 -1.20 -13.71 9.44
N HIS A 95 -2.36 -14.35 9.28
CA HIS A 95 -2.54 -15.51 8.38
C HIS A 95 -2.36 -15.13 6.90
N VAL A 96 -2.97 -14.03 6.47
CA VAL A 96 -2.84 -13.51 5.09
C VAL A 96 -1.37 -13.26 4.76
N LEU A 97 -0.66 -12.59 5.67
CA LEU A 97 0.77 -12.30 5.50
C LEU A 97 1.62 -13.57 5.50
N SER A 98 1.33 -14.52 6.39
CA SER A 98 2.18 -15.69 6.54
C SER A 98 2.16 -16.65 5.36
N GLU A 99 1.01 -16.84 4.73
CA GLU A 99 0.85 -17.70 3.56
C GLU A 99 1.29 -17.01 2.25
N GLY A 100 1.70 -15.74 2.34
CA GLY A 100 2.21 -14.98 1.21
C GLY A 100 1.14 -14.45 0.26
N TRP A 101 -0.13 -14.37 0.67
CA TRP A 101 -1.21 -13.77 -0.13
C TRP A 101 -0.93 -12.32 -0.51
N ALA A 102 -0.22 -11.60 0.36
CA ALA A 102 0.18 -10.21 0.14
C ALA A 102 1.64 -10.09 -0.34
N SER A 103 2.20 -11.13 -0.97
CA SER A 103 3.54 -11.09 -1.57
C SER A 103 3.66 -9.85 -2.47
N PRO A 104 4.75 -9.06 -2.38
CA PRO A 104 6.01 -9.37 -1.70
C PRO A 104 6.18 -8.73 -0.31
N LEU A 105 5.10 -8.38 0.40
CA LEU A 105 5.20 -7.84 1.76
C LEU A 105 5.91 -8.82 2.70
N ARG A 106 6.73 -8.27 3.59
CA ARG A 106 7.52 -9.04 4.57
C ARG A 106 6.95 -9.00 5.99
N GLY A 107 5.81 -8.34 6.16
CA GLY A 107 5.09 -8.21 7.42
C GLY A 107 4.07 -7.07 7.38
N PHE A 108 3.71 -6.52 8.53
CA PHE A 108 2.84 -5.34 8.60
C PHE A 108 3.55 -4.13 7.99
N MET A 109 2.79 -3.33 7.23
CA MET A 109 3.37 -2.26 6.42
C MET A 109 4.11 -1.22 7.27
N ARG A 110 5.31 -0.86 6.83
CA ARG A 110 6.04 0.34 7.27
C ARG A 110 5.38 1.60 6.74
N GLU A 111 5.77 2.77 7.23
CA GLU A 111 5.16 4.04 6.81
C GLU A 111 5.25 4.23 5.29
N SER A 112 6.40 3.90 4.69
CA SER A 112 6.58 4.04 3.24
C SER A 112 5.66 3.13 2.43
N GLU A 113 5.39 1.91 2.91
CA GLU A 113 4.52 0.95 2.22
C GLU A 113 3.05 1.36 2.38
N PHE A 114 2.66 1.76 3.60
CA PHE A 114 1.35 2.30 3.91
C PHE A 114 1.00 3.50 3.02
N LEU A 115 1.89 4.50 2.92
CA LEU A 115 1.66 5.69 2.10
C LEU A 115 1.53 5.34 0.61
N GLN A 116 2.35 4.41 0.11
CA GLN A 116 2.27 3.97 -1.29
C GLN A 116 0.96 3.25 -1.58
N THR A 117 0.53 2.34 -0.70
CA THR A 117 -0.77 1.68 -0.80
C THR A 117 -1.90 2.69 -0.79
N LEU A 118 -1.88 3.63 0.17
CA LEU A 118 -2.96 4.58 0.38
C LEU A 118 -3.11 5.60 -0.76
N HIS A 119 -2.01 6.03 -1.40
CA HIS A 119 -2.04 7.05 -2.45
C HIS A 119 -2.02 6.48 -3.87
N PHE A 120 -1.39 5.32 -4.08
CA PHE A 120 -1.09 4.79 -5.41
C PHE A 120 -1.63 3.39 -5.65
N ASN A 121 -2.23 2.73 -4.66
CA ASN A 121 -2.70 1.35 -4.75
C ASN A 121 -1.62 0.38 -5.25
N THR A 122 -0.35 0.68 -4.97
CA THR A 122 0.81 -0.08 -5.44
C THR A 122 1.92 -0.09 -4.41
N LEU A 123 2.85 -1.03 -4.54
CA LEU A 123 4.15 -1.02 -3.86
C LEU A 123 5.28 -1.02 -4.88
N ARG A 124 6.27 -0.16 -4.67
CA ARG A 124 7.47 -0.11 -5.52
C ARG A 124 8.55 -1.06 -4.98
N LEU A 125 9.01 -1.96 -5.84
CA LEU A 125 10.05 -2.92 -5.52
C LEU A 125 11.45 -2.33 -5.73
N GLN A 126 12.47 -3.00 -5.20
CA GLN A 126 13.87 -2.55 -5.29
C GLN A 126 14.40 -2.46 -6.74
N ASN A 127 13.90 -3.31 -7.63
CA ASN A 127 14.21 -3.29 -9.07
C ASN A 127 13.50 -2.15 -9.83
N GLY A 128 12.69 -1.34 -9.14
CA GLY A 128 11.94 -0.22 -9.69
C GLY A 128 10.58 -0.58 -10.28
N SER A 129 10.20 -1.86 -10.38
CA SER A 129 8.84 -2.25 -10.80
C SER A 129 7.82 -1.97 -9.70
N ALA A 130 6.54 -1.90 -10.08
CA ALA A 130 5.43 -1.73 -9.14
C ALA A 130 4.50 -2.94 -9.17
N VAL A 131 3.98 -3.33 -8.02
CA VAL A 131 2.97 -4.39 -7.85
C VAL A 131 1.70 -3.80 -7.26
N ASN A 132 0.55 -4.43 -7.50
CA ASN A 132 -0.72 -3.93 -6.96
C ASN A 132 -0.80 -4.17 -5.46
N MET A 133 -1.25 -3.17 -4.71
CA MET A 133 -1.52 -3.26 -3.28
C MET A 133 -2.45 -2.12 -2.89
N SER A 134 -3.76 -2.36 -2.90
CA SER A 134 -4.79 -1.33 -2.70
C SER A 134 -5.31 -1.21 -1.26
N VAL A 135 -5.09 -2.23 -0.43
CA VAL A 135 -5.62 -2.28 0.94
C VAL A 135 -4.47 -2.26 1.96
N PRO A 136 -4.45 -1.31 2.91
CA PRO A 136 -3.43 -1.28 3.95
C PRO A 136 -3.50 -2.50 4.91
N ILE A 137 -2.39 -3.23 5.05
CA ILE A 137 -2.24 -4.33 6.00
C ILE A 137 -1.41 -3.84 7.19
N LEU A 138 -2.09 -3.49 8.27
CA LEU A 138 -1.54 -2.67 9.36
C LEU A 138 -1.85 -3.29 10.72
N LEU A 139 -0.97 -3.05 11.70
CA LEU A 139 -1.20 -3.36 13.10
C LEU A 139 -1.23 -2.06 13.91
N ALA A 140 -2.35 -1.81 14.59
CA ALA A 140 -2.52 -0.61 15.42
C ALA A 140 -2.15 -0.89 16.88
N ILE A 141 -1.51 0.08 17.53
CA ILE A 141 -1.16 0.02 18.95
C ILE A 141 -1.55 1.31 19.68
N ASP A 142 -1.91 1.20 20.95
CA ASP A 142 -2.23 2.35 21.80
C ASP A 142 -0.96 3.04 22.34
N ASP A 143 -1.14 4.20 22.98
CA ASP A 143 -0.04 4.98 23.56
C ASP A 143 0.72 4.20 24.64
N SER A 144 0.03 3.38 25.44
CA SER A 144 0.66 2.59 26.51
C SER A 144 1.56 1.49 25.94
N GLN A 145 1.11 0.81 24.89
CA GLN A 145 1.88 -0.19 24.15
C GLN A 145 3.08 0.46 23.47
N LYS A 146 2.88 1.61 22.81
CA LYS A 146 3.98 2.37 22.22
C LYS A 146 5.05 2.69 23.26
N HIS A 147 4.67 3.17 24.44
CA HIS A 147 5.63 3.49 25.51
C HIS A 147 6.38 2.24 26.02
N LEU A 148 5.70 1.09 26.14
CA LEU A 148 6.32 -0.18 26.51
C LEU A 148 7.35 -0.66 25.46
N ILE A 149 7.07 -0.40 24.19
CA ILE A 149 7.83 -0.93 23.05
C ILE A 149 8.97 -0.01 22.62
N ALA A 150 8.93 1.28 22.96
CA ALA A 150 9.74 2.35 22.35
C ALA A 150 11.25 2.07 22.21
N GLU A 151 11.85 1.27 23.10
CA GLU A 151 13.28 0.94 23.09
C GLU A 151 13.61 -0.45 22.51
N SER A 152 12.60 -1.24 22.17
CA SER A 152 12.76 -2.58 21.62
C SER A 152 12.84 -2.55 20.09
N THR A 153 13.64 -3.44 19.52
CA THR A 153 13.68 -3.68 18.07
C THR A 153 12.76 -4.81 17.62
N LYS A 154 12.21 -5.56 18.58
CA LYS A 154 11.33 -6.71 18.36
C LYS A 154 10.15 -6.73 19.33
N VAL A 155 9.02 -7.22 18.86
CA VAL A 155 7.86 -7.49 19.70
C VAL A 155 7.30 -8.87 19.37
N ALA A 156 6.68 -9.51 20.35
CA ALA A 156 5.98 -10.76 20.16
C ALA A 156 4.47 -10.52 20.11
N LEU A 157 3.82 -11.14 19.14
CA LEU A 157 2.38 -11.06 18.91
C LEU A 157 1.70 -12.28 19.52
N PHE A 158 0.66 -12.04 20.32
CA PHE A 158 -0.03 -13.08 21.09
C PHE A 158 -1.51 -13.14 20.72
N ASP A 159 -2.06 -14.35 20.69
CA ASP A 159 -3.50 -14.56 20.50
C ASP A 159 -4.32 -14.22 21.77
N SER A 160 -5.64 -14.40 21.68
CA SER A 160 -6.56 -14.21 22.82
C SER A 160 -6.29 -15.16 24.00
N ASN A 161 -5.66 -16.30 23.74
CA ASN A 161 -5.35 -17.37 24.69
C ASN A 161 -3.94 -17.23 25.29
N ASN A 162 -3.24 -16.12 25.04
CA ASN A 162 -1.87 -15.85 25.45
C ASN A 162 -0.82 -16.84 24.90
N ASN A 163 -1.07 -17.42 23.72
CA ASN A 163 -0.05 -18.14 22.97
C ASN A 163 0.72 -17.18 22.05
N PRO A 164 2.06 -17.30 21.93
CA PRO A 164 2.83 -16.55 20.95
C PRO A 164 2.51 -17.07 19.54
N VAL A 165 2.11 -16.16 18.65
CA VAL A 165 1.74 -16.45 17.26
C VAL A 165 2.86 -16.05 16.31
N ALA A 166 3.47 -14.88 16.53
CA ALA A 166 4.51 -14.36 15.65
C ALA A 166 5.47 -13.43 16.40
N ILE A 167 6.61 -13.14 15.78
CA ILE A 167 7.54 -12.09 16.19
C ILE A 167 7.56 -11.04 15.07
N LEU A 168 7.44 -9.77 15.43
CA LEU A 168 7.65 -8.65 14.53
C LEU A 168 9.01 -8.04 14.84
N LYS A 169 9.88 -7.97 13.84
CA LYS A 169 11.27 -7.51 13.94
C LYS A 169 11.49 -6.20 13.20
N ASP A 170 12.59 -5.54 13.54
CA ASP A 170 13.05 -4.30 12.92
C ASP A 170 11.92 -3.27 12.89
N ILE A 171 11.23 -3.14 14.02
CA ILE A 171 9.94 -2.45 14.08
C ILE A 171 10.07 -0.95 13.80
N GLU A 172 8.99 -0.38 13.27
CA GLU A 172 8.84 1.04 13.01
C GLU A 172 7.46 1.48 13.48
N ILE A 173 7.41 2.48 14.37
CA ILE A 173 6.16 3.01 14.91
C ILE A 173 5.90 4.39 14.34
N TYR A 174 4.75 4.57 13.70
CA TYR A 174 4.33 5.82 13.06
C TYR A 174 2.86 6.15 13.37
N LYS A 175 2.40 7.33 12.99
CA LYS A 175 1.04 7.80 13.33
C LYS A 175 -0.02 7.02 12.55
N HIS A 176 -1.19 6.84 13.15
CA HIS A 176 -2.37 6.28 12.51
C HIS A 176 -3.33 7.41 12.07
N PRO A 177 -3.24 7.94 10.84
CA PRO A 177 -4.16 8.97 10.35
C PRO A 177 -5.52 8.33 9.99
N LYS A 178 -6.32 7.99 11.00
CA LYS A 178 -7.56 7.20 10.84
C LYS A 178 -8.52 7.80 9.82
N GLU A 179 -8.85 9.08 9.92
CA GLU A 179 -9.79 9.73 9.01
C GLU A 179 -9.31 9.69 7.56
N GLU A 180 -8.04 10.02 7.30
CA GLU A 180 -7.45 9.95 5.95
C GLU A 180 -7.41 8.50 5.43
N ARG A 181 -7.02 7.55 6.27
CA ARG A 181 -7.03 6.12 5.94
C ARG A 181 -8.41 5.68 5.47
N ILE A 182 -9.44 5.99 6.27
CA ILE A 182 -10.83 5.63 5.99
C ILE A 182 -11.29 6.29 4.67
N ALA A 183 -11.08 7.60 4.53
CA ALA A 183 -11.48 8.35 3.35
C ALA A 183 -10.88 7.79 2.05
N ARG A 184 -9.59 7.42 2.05
CA ARG A 184 -8.89 6.96 0.85
C ARG A 184 -9.15 5.50 0.51
N THR A 185 -9.37 4.65 1.51
CA THR A 185 -9.68 3.23 1.27
C THR A 185 -11.15 3.01 0.91
N TRP A 186 -12.09 3.69 1.57
CA TRP A 186 -13.54 3.49 1.34
C TRP A 186 -14.19 4.58 0.48
N GLY A 187 -13.50 5.68 0.19
CA GLY A 187 -14.09 6.82 -0.53
C GLY A 187 -15.12 7.62 0.29
N THR A 188 -15.23 7.35 1.59
CA THR A 188 -16.16 8.01 2.52
C THR A 188 -15.63 7.90 3.95
N THR A 189 -16.03 8.82 4.82
CA THR A 189 -15.79 8.79 6.28
C THR A 189 -17.09 8.63 7.08
N ALA A 190 -18.16 8.20 6.41
CA ALA A 190 -19.45 7.98 7.07
C ALA A 190 -19.33 6.93 8.19
N SER A 191 -20.01 7.20 9.32
CA SER A 191 -20.16 6.26 10.41
C SER A 191 -20.97 5.03 9.99
N GLY A 192 -20.76 3.90 10.66
CA GLY A 192 -21.52 2.67 10.42
C GLY A 192 -20.95 1.76 9.32
N LEU A 193 -19.74 2.05 8.84
CA LEU A 193 -18.95 1.09 8.05
C LEU A 193 -18.48 -0.04 8.98
N PRO A 194 -18.96 -1.29 8.82
CA PRO A 194 -18.75 -2.34 9.82
C PRO A 194 -17.28 -2.57 10.17
N TYR A 195 -16.42 -2.66 9.15
CA TYR A 195 -14.98 -2.86 9.35
C TYR A 195 -14.31 -1.66 10.04
N VAL A 196 -14.72 -0.44 9.72
CA VAL A 196 -14.15 0.78 10.31
C VAL A 196 -14.49 0.85 11.79
N GLU A 197 -15.75 0.59 12.16
CA GLU A 197 -16.20 0.60 13.56
C GLU A 197 -15.49 -0.47 14.40
N GLU A 198 -15.32 -1.68 13.83
CA GLU A 198 -14.71 -2.81 14.52
C GLU A 198 -13.18 -2.68 14.64
N ALA A 199 -12.48 -2.26 13.59
CA ALA A 199 -11.02 -2.38 13.49
C ALA A 199 -10.24 -1.05 13.45
N ILE A 200 -10.89 0.10 13.21
CA ILE A 200 -10.17 1.37 12.95
C ILE A 200 -10.58 2.48 13.91
N ALA A 201 -11.87 2.73 14.07
CA ALA A 201 -12.39 3.87 14.82
C ALA A 201 -11.86 3.90 16.26
N ASN A 202 -11.98 2.77 16.95
CA ASN A 202 -11.56 2.60 18.35
C ASN A 202 -10.14 2.03 18.51
N ALA A 203 -9.41 1.81 17.41
CA ALA A 203 -8.05 1.30 17.46
C ALA A 203 -7.06 2.33 18.05
N GLY A 204 -5.82 1.93 18.28
CA GLY A 204 -4.77 2.84 18.73
C GLY A 204 -4.43 3.95 17.70
N ASN A 205 -3.80 5.03 18.20
CA ASN A 205 -3.38 6.18 17.39
C ASN A 205 -2.02 5.98 16.69
N TRP A 206 -1.41 4.82 16.87
CA TRP A 206 -0.12 4.46 16.30
C TRP A 206 -0.24 3.18 15.49
N LEU A 207 0.58 3.08 14.46
CA LEU A 207 0.77 1.89 13.64
C LEU A 207 2.17 1.36 13.88
N ILE A 208 2.32 0.03 13.85
CA ILE A 208 3.61 -0.65 13.95
C ILE A 208 3.82 -1.52 12.72
N GLY A 209 4.86 -1.20 11.95
CA GLY A 209 5.32 -1.98 10.80
C GLY A 209 6.60 -2.75 11.12
N GLY A 210 6.90 -3.81 10.36
CA GLY A 210 8.11 -4.61 10.58
C GLY A 210 8.15 -5.92 9.81
N ASP A 211 9.26 -6.64 9.95
CA ASP A 211 9.46 -7.96 9.35
C ASP A 211 8.80 -9.02 10.24
N LEU A 212 7.83 -9.77 9.71
CA LEU A 212 7.05 -10.76 10.46
C LEU A 212 7.69 -12.15 10.36
N GLU A 213 7.81 -12.83 11.49
CA GLU A 213 8.18 -14.25 11.60
C GLU A 213 7.05 -15.00 12.31
N CYS A 214 6.29 -15.80 11.57
CA CYS A 214 5.16 -16.52 12.13
C CYS A 214 5.55 -17.90 12.67
N LEU A 215 5.12 -18.20 13.90
CA LEU A 215 5.47 -19.41 14.64
C LEU A 215 4.46 -20.55 14.43
N ARG A 216 3.18 -20.21 14.24
CA ARG A 216 2.10 -21.20 14.30
C ARG A 216 0.89 -20.81 13.45
N PHE A 217 0.33 -21.82 12.76
CA PHE A 217 -1.11 -21.88 12.46
C PHE A 217 -1.66 -23.28 12.74
N ASN A 218 -2.86 -23.33 13.33
CA ASN A 218 -3.71 -24.51 13.23
C ASN A 218 -4.51 -24.38 11.93
N SER A 219 -4.50 -25.42 11.09
CA SER A 219 -5.15 -25.50 9.79
C SER A 219 -6.70 -25.44 9.82
N GLU A 220 -7.31 -25.16 10.98
CA GLU A 220 -8.78 -25.18 11.15
C GLU A 220 -9.44 -23.80 10.97
N ILE A 221 -8.69 -22.71 10.86
CA ILE A 221 -9.23 -21.34 10.67
C ILE A 221 -9.48 -21.02 9.18
N LEU A 222 -9.25 -21.98 8.28
CA LEU A 222 -9.04 -21.80 6.83
C LEU A 222 -10.26 -21.40 5.97
N CYS A 223 -11.42 -21.01 6.53
CA CYS A 223 -12.65 -20.94 5.70
C CYS A 223 -13.42 -19.61 5.61
N THR A 224 -13.06 -18.53 6.31
CA THR A 224 -13.98 -17.36 6.37
C THR A 224 -13.53 -16.11 5.62
N MET A 225 -12.28 -15.99 5.14
CA MET A 225 -11.72 -14.67 4.80
C MET A 225 -11.35 -14.37 3.34
N VAL A 226 -12.00 -15.02 2.37
CA VAL A 226 -11.83 -14.66 0.93
C VAL A 226 -13.07 -13.98 0.33
N MET A 227 -13.96 -13.38 1.13
CA MET A 227 -15.19 -12.75 0.59
C MET A 227 -15.44 -11.29 1.00
N LEU A 228 -14.48 -10.57 1.57
CA LEU A 228 -14.71 -9.21 2.09
C LEU A 228 -13.70 -8.14 1.68
N CYS A 229 -12.90 -8.38 0.63
CA CYS A 229 -12.15 -7.33 -0.07
C CYS A 229 -12.60 -7.27 -1.52
#